data_AF-A0A3P6F3H8-F1
#
_entry.id   AF-A0A3P6F3H8-F1
#
_cell.length_a   1.000
_cell.length_b   1.000
_cell.length_c   1.000
_cell.angle_alpha   90.00
_cell.angle_beta   90.00
_cell.angle_gamma   90.00
#
_symmetry.space_group_name_H-M   'P 1'
#
loop_
_entity.id
_entity.type
_entity.pdbx_description
1 polymer ?
#
loop_
_entity_poly.entity_id
_entity_poly.type
_entity_poly.pdbx_seq_one_letter_code
_entity_poly.pdbx_strand_id
1 'polypeptide(L)'
;MGFTRPTKETRGFCELSFDYISPSPCSRFSDFSERRSSTRIKVHELRDKSKIDLQNQLQELKAELALLRVAKVTGGAPNKLSKIKVVRKSIAQVLTVTSQKQKSALREAYKNKKFIPLDLRPKKTRAIRRRLTKHQLSLETEREKKKEMYFPIRKYAIKV
;
A
#
# COMPACT_ATOMS: atom_id res chain seq x y z
N MET A 1 -13.73 -54.56 11.62
CA MET A 1 -12.60 -53.60 11.66
C MET A 1 -13.15 -52.20 11.47
N GLY A 2 -13.59 -51.58 12.55
CA GLY A 2 -14.23 -50.27 12.54
C GLY A 2 -13.22 -49.14 12.68
N PHE A 3 -13.46 -48.04 11.97
CA PHE A 3 -12.90 -46.73 12.28
C PHE A 3 -14.04 -45.73 12.32
N THR A 4 -14.68 -45.66 13.49
CA THR A 4 -15.61 -44.60 13.87
C THR A 4 -14.83 -43.31 14.10
N ARG A 5 -15.21 -42.23 13.40
CA ARG A 5 -14.70 -40.87 13.66
C ARG A 5 -15.27 -40.35 14.99
N PRO A 6 -14.47 -39.65 15.81
CA PRO A 6 -14.94 -39.10 17.08
C PRO A 6 -15.94 -37.95 16.89
N THR A 7 -16.92 -37.94 17.79
CA THR A 7 -17.98 -36.94 17.96
C THR A 7 -17.43 -35.59 18.42
N LYS A 8 -18.15 -34.53 18.04
CA LYS A 8 -17.85 -33.14 18.36
C LYS A 8 -17.97 -32.90 19.87
N GLU A 9 -16.84 -32.72 20.56
CA GLU A 9 -16.82 -32.05 21.87
C GLU A 9 -17.11 -30.55 21.67
N THR A 10 -18.27 -30.10 22.14
CA THR A 10 -18.54 -28.71 22.46
C THR A 10 -17.69 -28.30 23.65
N ARG A 11 -16.49 -27.78 23.41
CA ARG A 11 -15.75 -27.01 24.42
C ARG A 11 -16.25 -25.58 24.40
N GLY A 12 -16.61 -25.11 25.58
CA GLY A 12 -17.25 -23.84 25.84
C GLY A 12 -16.53 -22.66 25.21
N PHE A 13 -17.35 -21.65 24.96
CA PHE A 13 -16.96 -20.25 25.02
C PHE A 13 -16.13 -20.03 26.30
N CYS A 14 -14.82 -20.19 26.20
CA CYS A 14 -13.93 -19.29 26.91
C CYS A 14 -14.09 -17.98 26.17
N GLU A 15 -14.76 -17.02 26.84
CA GLU A 15 -14.35 -15.64 26.70
C GLU A 15 -12.85 -15.59 26.98
N LEU A 16 -12.06 -15.80 25.93
CA LEU A 16 -10.80 -15.12 25.83
C LEU A 16 -11.22 -13.67 25.72
N SER A 17 -11.29 -13.02 26.89
CA SER A 17 -10.92 -11.65 27.06
C SER A 17 -9.93 -11.34 25.96
N PHE A 18 -10.42 -10.58 24.99
CA PHE A 18 -9.57 -9.79 24.13
C PHE A 18 -8.85 -8.89 25.12
N ASP A 19 -7.74 -9.38 25.66
CA ASP A 19 -6.69 -8.55 26.19
C ASP A 19 -6.29 -7.72 24.99
N TYR A 20 -7.00 -6.59 24.86
CA TYR A 20 -6.45 -5.34 24.42
C TYR A 20 -5.10 -5.24 25.13
N ILE A 21 -4.06 -5.76 24.47
CA ILE A 21 -2.77 -5.12 24.54
C ILE A 21 -3.06 -3.77 23.90
N SER A 22 -3.51 -2.84 24.75
CA SER A 22 -3.42 -1.42 24.53
C SER A 22 -2.01 -1.22 23.98
N PRO A 23 -1.84 -0.80 22.71
CA PRO A 23 -0.53 -0.36 22.28
C PRO A 23 -0.20 0.80 23.21
N SER A 24 0.69 0.52 24.17
CA SER A 24 1.28 1.54 25.02
C SER A 24 1.65 2.68 24.09
N PRO A 25 1.14 3.91 24.33
CA PRO A 25 1.54 5.03 23.51
C PRO A 25 3.05 5.11 23.72
N CYS A 26 3.80 4.78 22.67
CA CYS A 26 5.21 5.13 22.58
C CYS A 26 5.21 6.64 22.67
N SER A 27 5.37 7.10 23.90
CA SER A 27 5.60 8.47 24.25
C SER A 27 6.83 8.87 23.43
N ARG A 28 6.56 9.75 22.48
CA ARG A 28 7.44 10.87 22.24
C ARG A 28 8.80 10.46 21.68
N PHE A 29 8.79 9.97 20.43
CA PHE A 29 9.88 10.29 19.51
C PHE A 29 9.61 11.66 18.89
N SER A 30 9.43 12.68 19.74
CA SER A 30 9.51 14.07 19.31
C SER A 30 10.97 14.35 19.00
N ASP A 31 11.22 14.73 17.76
CA ASP A 31 12.40 15.46 17.33
C ASP A 31 13.72 14.69 17.30
N PHE A 32 13.84 13.78 16.33
CA PHE A 32 15.10 13.67 15.56
C PHE A 32 15.06 14.64 14.36
N SER A 33 14.61 15.86 14.63
CA SER A 33 14.77 16.97 13.72
C SER A 33 16.16 17.55 13.95
N GLU A 34 16.85 17.84 12.84
CA GLU A 34 18.10 18.61 12.78
C GLU A 34 19.43 17.85 12.94
N ARG A 35 19.69 17.01 11.93
CA ARG A 35 20.97 17.16 11.22
C ARG A 35 20.70 17.88 9.90
N ARG A 36 20.48 19.20 9.98
CA ARG A 36 20.29 20.10 8.83
C ARG A 36 21.57 20.16 8.00
N SER A 37 21.73 19.23 7.07
CA SER A 37 22.50 19.48 5.86
C SER A 37 21.56 20.16 4.87
N SER A 38 21.84 21.42 4.51
CA SER A 38 21.10 22.26 3.53
C SER A 38 20.94 21.65 2.13
N THR A 39 21.44 20.42 1.91
CA THR A 39 21.51 19.73 0.62
C THR A 39 20.46 18.63 0.43
N ARG A 40 19.66 18.31 1.46
CA ARG A 40 18.63 17.24 1.35
C ARG A 40 17.25 17.84 1.10
N ILE A 41 16.69 17.55 -0.07
CA ILE A 41 15.33 17.95 -0.44
C ILE A 41 14.33 17.18 0.43
N LYS A 42 13.35 17.89 0.99
CA LYS A 42 12.26 17.27 1.73
C LYS A 42 11.11 16.96 0.79
N VAL A 43 10.54 15.76 0.93
CA VAL A 43 9.52 15.26 0.01
C VAL A 43 8.19 15.99 0.15
N HIS A 44 7.83 16.46 1.35
CA HIS A 44 6.58 17.22 1.54
C HIS A 44 6.60 18.53 0.77
N GLU A 45 7.72 19.26 0.78
CA GLU A 45 7.89 20.51 0.01
C GLU A 45 7.74 20.30 -1.51
N LEU A 46 8.05 19.10 -2.03
CA LEU A 46 7.88 18.78 -3.45
C LEU A 46 6.42 18.50 -3.84
N ARG A 47 5.58 18.13 -2.88
CA ARG A 47 4.17 17.83 -3.15
C ARG A 47 3.35 19.09 -3.42
N ASP A 48 3.74 20.22 -2.85
CA ASP A 48 3.02 21.49 -3.00
C ASP A 48 3.44 22.26 -4.26
N LYS A 49 4.59 21.92 -4.85
CA LYS A 49 5.13 22.59 -6.05
C LYS A 49 4.37 22.24 -7.34
N SER A 50 4.42 23.13 -8.34
CA SER A 50 3.81 22.89 -9.64
C SER A 50 4.58 21.85 -10.48
N LYS A 51 3.96 21.33 -11.54
CA LYS A 51 4.60 20.37 -12.45
C LYS A 51 5.82 20.98 -13.16
N ILE A 52 5.73 22.26 -13.53
CA ILE A 52 6.80 22.98 -14.24
C ILE A 52 8.00 23.15 -13.31
N ASP A 53 7.77 23.55 -12.06
CA ASP A 53 8.85 23.73 -11.08
C ASP A 53 9.58 22.42 -10.79
N LEU A 54 8.85 21.30 -10.72
CA LEU A 54 9.45 19.97 -10.54
C LEU A 54 10.29 19.55 -11.76
N GLN A 55 9.90 19.94 -12.97
CA GLN A 55 10.66 19.69 -14.18
C GLN A 55 11.96 20.52 -14.23
N ASN A 56 11.89 21.80 -13.84
CA ASN A 56 13.05 22.67 -13.76
C ASN A 56 14.06 22.17 -12.72
N GLN A 57 13.60 21.87 -11.49
CA GLN A 57 14.43 21.29 -10.44
C GLN A 57 15.09 19.97 -10.87
N LEU A 58 14.38 19.16 -11.65
CA LEU A 58 14.94 17.91 -12.19
C LEU A 58 16.06 18.15 -13.20
N GLN A 59 15.96 19.19 -14.05
CA GLN A 59 17.02 19.52 -15.00
C GLN A 59 18.27 20.07 -14.29
N GLU A 60 18.09 20.95 -13.30
CA GLU A 60 19.18 21.48 -12.49
C GLU A 60 19.96 20.36 -11.77
N LEU A 61 19.24 19.44 -11.11
CA LEU A 61 19.86 18.31 -10.42
C LEU A 61 20.59 17.35 -11.37
N LYS A 62 20.09 17.19 -12.61
CA LYS A 62 20.78 16.38 -13.64
C LYS A 62 22.06 17.04 -14.12
N ALA A 63 22.05 18.36 -14.34
CA ALA A 63 23.23 19.12 -14.69
C ALA A 63 24.28 19.04 -13.57
N GLU A 64 23.88 19.22 -12.31
CA GLU A 64 24.76 19.07 -11.16
C GLU A 64 25.37 17.65 -11.09
N LEU A 65 24.55 16.61 -11.30
CA LEU A 65 25.03 15.23 -11.31
C LEU A 65 26.07 15.00 -12.43
N ALA A 66 25.85 15.56 -13.61
CA ALA A 66 26.79 15.44 -14.73
C ALA A 66 28.15 16.06 -14.39
N LEU A 67 28.15 17.26 -13.79
CA LEU A 67 29.37 17.93 -13.33
C LEU A 67 30.09 17.11 -12.24
N LEU A 68 29.35 16.55 -11.28
CA LEU A 68 29.92 15.70 -10.23
C LEU A 68 30.50 14.38 -10.77
N ARG A 69 29.96 13.85 -11.88
CA ARG A 69 30.51 12.68 -12.55
C ARG A 69 31.85 12.98 -13.23
N VAL A 70 31.97 14.11 -13.90
CA VAL A 70 33.26 14.55 -14.48
C VAL A 70 34.30 14.75 -13.38
N ALA A 71 33.91 15.45 -12.31
CA ALA A 71 34.79 15.67 -11.15
C ALA A 71 35.23 14.36 -10.46
N LYS A 72 34.43 13.30 -10.53
CA LYS A 72 34.82 11.98 -10.04
C LYS A 72 35.95 11.37 -10.87
N VAL A 73 35.90 11.52 -12.20
CA VAL A 73 36.91 10.98 -13.11
C VAL A 73 38.23 11.74 -12.99
N THR A 74 38.18 13.05 -12.80
CA THR A 74 39.38 13.91 -12.69
C THR A 74 40.01 13.94 -11.29
N GLY A 75 39.60 13.04 -10.37
CA GLY A 75 40.19 12.95 -9.02
C GLY A 75 39.79 14.09 -8.08
N GLY A 76 38.53 14.56 -8.15
CA GLY A 76 38.05 15.69 -7.36
C GLY A 76 37.95 15.46 -5.84
N ALA A 77 37.87 16.56 -5.09
CA ALA A 77 37.80 16.56 -3.63
C ALA A 77 36.68 15.64 -3.05
N PRO A 78 36.92 14.97 -1.89
CA PRO A 78 36.00 14.01 -1.30
C PRO A 78 34.62 14.59 -0.95
N ASN A 79 34.57 15.90 -0.66
CA ASN A 79 33.32 16.63 -0.42
C ASN A 79 32.40 16.65 -1.65
N LYS A 80 32.97 16.74 -2.86
CA LYS A 80 32.20 16.68 -4.12
C LYS A 80 31.69 15.26 -4.38
N LEU A 81 32.49 14.24 -4.08
CA LEU A 81 32.11 12.83 -4.24
C LEU A 81 30.96 12.43 -3.30
N SER A 82 30.97 12.92 -2.07
CA SER A 82 29.92 12.67 -1.07
C SER A 82 28.54 13.20 -1.52
N LYS A 83 28.51 14.29 -2.31
CA LYS A 83 27.27 14.87 -2.85
C LYS A 83 26.59 13.99 -3.89
N ILE A 84 27.33 13.12 -4.61
CA ILE A 84 26.78 12.26 -5.67
C ILE A 84 25.62 11.40 -5.14
N LYS A 85 25.79 10.79 -3.96
CA LYS A 85 24.75 9.96 -3.34
C LYS A 85 23.51 10.77 -2.98
N VAL A 86 23.70 12.01 -2.52
CA VAL A 86 22.60 12.92 -2.14
C VAL A 86 21.83 13.35 -3.38
N VAL A 87 22.51 13.87 -4.41
CA VAL A 87 21.88 14.32 -5.66
C VAL A 87 21.12 13.19 -6.35
N ARG A 88 21.66 11.97 -6.39
CA ARG A 88 20.95 10.79 -6.94
C ARG A 88 19.64 10.49 -6.20
N LYS A 89 19.65 10.58 -4.87
CA LYS A 89 18.45 10.39 -4.06
C LYS A 89 17.44 11.51 -4.28
N SER A 90 17.89 12.76 -4.40
CA SER A 90 17.04 13.91 -4.72
C SER A 90 16.34 13.76 -6.07
N ILE A 91 17.06 13.34 -7.13
CA ILE A 91 16.47 13.07 -8.45
C ILE A 91 15.39 11.98 -8.35
N ALA A 92 15.69 10.89 -7.64
CA ALA A 92 14.73 9.79 -7.44
C ALA A 92 13.47 10.26 -6.70
N GLN A 93 13.60 11.14 -5.69
CA GLN A 93 12.46 11.72 -4.97
C GLN A 93 11.59 12.59 -5.89
N VAL A 94 12.18 13.48 -6.68
CA VAL A 94 11.45 14.34 -7.63
C VAL A 94 10.70 13.50 -8.67
N LEU A 95 11.36 12.51 -9.27
CA LEU A 95 10.72 11.58 -10.21
C LEU A 95 9.58 10.79 -9.56
N THR A 96 9.74 10.38 -8.30
CA THR A 96 8.71 9.67 -7.55
C THR A 96 7.48 10.54 -7.33
N VAL A 97 7.65 11.78 -6.90
CA VAL A 97 6.53 12.72 -6.67
C VAL A 97 5.82 13.05 -7.98
N THR A 98 6.56 13.29 -9.07
CA THR A 98 5.98 13.51 -10.41
C THR A 98 5.16 12.30 -10.85
N SER A 99 5.68 11.09 -10.68
CA SER A 99 4.97 9.85 -11.02
C SER A 99 3.73 9.63 -10.14
N GLN A 100 3.79 9.99 -8.87
CA GLN A 100 2.64 9.93 -7.95
C GLN A 100 1.53 10.87 -8.40
N LYS A 101 1.85 12.16 -8.67
CA LYS A 101 0.89 13.17 -9.15
C LYS A 101 0.26 12.77 -10.49
N GLN A 102 1.06 12.24 -11.41
CA GLN A 102 0.54 11.75 -12.69
C GLN A 102 -0.44 10.58 -12.48
N LYS A 103 -0.09 9.60 -11.63
CA LYS A 103 -0.96 8.46 -11.34
C LYS A 103 -2.22 8.86 -10.57
N SER A 104 -2.17 9.83 -9.66
CA SER A 104 -3.36 10.30 -8.94
C SER A 104 -4.34 10.98 -9.91
N ALA A 105 -3.85 11.89 -10.76
CA ALA A 105 -4.67 12.54 -11.78
C ALA A 105 -5.30 11.53 -12.75
N LEU A 106 -4.55 10.50 -13.17
CA LEU A 106 -5.10 9.43 -14.01
C LEU A 106 -6.13 8.57 -13.27
N ARG A 107 -5.93 8.27 -11.98
CA ARG A 107 -6.92 7.53 -11.17
C ARG A 107 -8.23 8.29 -11.03
N GLU A 108 -8.17 9.61 -10.88
CA GLU A 108 -9.33 10.49 -10.84
C GLU A 108 -10.03 10.52 -12.20
N ALA A 109 -9.28 10.71 -13.29
CA ALA A 109 -9.83 10.75 -14.65
C ALA A 109 -10.49 9.44 -15.10
N TYR A 110 -10.01 8.28 -14.63
CA TYR A 110 -10.56 6.96 -14.93
C TYR A 110 -11.44 6.39 -13.81
N LYS A 111 -11.80 7.19 -12.80
CA LYS A 111 -12.68 6.76 -11.73
C LYS A 111 -14.03 6.34 -12.32
N ASN A 112 -14.55 5.20 -11.87
CA ASN A 112 -15.85 4.62 -12.27
C ASN A 112 -16.00 4.25 -13.77
N LYS A 113 -14.98 4.44 -14.60
CA LYS A 113 -15.01 3.98 -15.99
C LYS A 113 -14.87 2.46 -16.03
N LYS A 114 -15.67 1.80 -16.89
CA LYS A 114 -15.60 0.34 -17.09
C LYS A 114 -14.23 -0.11 -17.62
N PHE A 115 -13.66 0.65 -18.55
CA PHE A 115 -12.39 0.34 -19.19
C PHE A 115 -11.25 1.14 -18.58
N ILE A 116 -10.51 0.48 -17.69
CA ILE A 116 -9.35 1.05 -17.00
C ILE A 116 -8.07 0.47 -17.63
N PRO A 117 -7.02 1.29 -17.85
CA PRO A 117 -5.72 0.83 -18.33
C PRO A 117 -5.08 -0.18 -17.37
N LEU A 118 -4.27 -1.10 -17.90
CA LEU A 118 -3.70 -2.22 -17.15
C LEU A 118 -2.87 -1.77 -15.92
N ASP A 119 -2.18 -0.64 -16.01
CA ASP A 119 -1.33 -0.10 -14.95
C ASP A 119 -2.10 0.37 -13.71
N LEU A 120 -3.34 0.82 -13.89
CA LEU A 120 -4.18 1.31 -12.80
C LEU A 120 -5.02 0.20 -12.15
N ARG A 121 -5.09 -0.98 -12.76
CA ARG A 121 -5.85 -2.11 -12.23
C ARG A 121 -5.24 -2.59 -10.90
N PRO A 122 -6.06 -3.04 -9.95
CA PRO A 122 -5.56 -3.58 -8.69
C PRO A 122 -4.70 -4.82 -8.95
N LYS A 123 -3.49 -4.86 -8.38
CA LYS A 123 -2.60 -6.00 -8.48
C LYS A 123 -3.05 -7.10 -7.51
N LYS A 124 -3.65 -8.15 -8.05
CA LYS A 124 -4.07 -9.38 -7.33
C LYS A 124 -3.47 -10.60 -8.03
N THR A 125 -3.51 -11.76 -7.39
CA THR A 125 -3.10 -13.01 -8.04
C THR A 125 -4.05 -13.37 -9.19
N ARG A 126 -3.55 -14.14 -10.16
CA ARG A 126 -4.33 -14.58 -11.33
C ARG A 126 -5.57 -15.38 -10.92
N ALA A 127 -5.44 -16.24 -9.90
CA ALA A 127 -6.56 -17.01 -9.35
C ALA A 127 -7.65 -16.09 -8.78
N ILE A 128 -7.28 -15.08 -7.98
CA ILE A 128 -8.24 -14.11 -7.41
C ILE A 128 -8.92 -13.27 -8.49
N ARG A 129 -8.26 -13.01 -9.63
CA ARG A 129 -8.87 -12.30 -10.76
C ARG A 129 -9.87 -13.15 -11.56
N ARG A 130 -9.70 -14.47 -11.57
CA ARG A 130 -10.52 -15.41 -12.37
C ARG A 130 -11.69 -16.01 -11.61
N ARG A 131 -11.65 -16.01 -10.27
CA ARG A 131 -12.78 -16.49 -9.46
C ARG A 131 -14.04 -15.66 -9.70
N LEU A 132 -15.19 -16.28 -9.43
CA LEU A 132 -16.49 -15.62 -9.45
C LEU A 132 -16.56 -14.46 -8.43
N THR A 133 -17.40 -13.48 -8.72
CA THR A 133 -17.69 -12.40 -7.77
C THR A 133 -18.49 -12.93 -6.57
N LYS A 134 -18.40 -12.26 -5.41
CA LYS A 134 -19.16 -12.67 -4.21
C LYS A 134 -20.66 -12.72 -4.48
N HIS A 135 -21.17 -11.75 -5.23
CA HIS A 135 -22.56 -11.70 -5.66
C HIS A 135 -22.93 -12.92 -6.52
N GLN A 136 -22.10 -13.27 -7.50
CA GLN A 136 -22.33 -14.48 -8.31
C GLN A 136 -22.31 -15.76 -7.48
N LEU A 137 -21.47 -15.84 -6.45
CA LEU A 137 -21.42 -16.99 -5.55
C LEU A 137 -22.64 -17.06 -4.62
N SER A 138 -23.24 -15.92 -4.26
CA SER A 138 -24.46 -15.86 -3.43
C SER A 138 -25.75 -15.88 -4.25
N LEU A 139 -25.68 -16.04 -5.57
CA LEU A 139 -26.87 -16.15 -6.39
C LEU A 139 -27.49 -17.53 -6.18
N GLU A 140 -28.54 -17.57 -5.39
CA GLU A 140 -29.38 -18.74 -5.19
C GLU A 140 -30.56 -18.75 -6.16
N THR A 141 -31.02 -19.95 -6.50
CA THR A 141 -32.25 -20.12 -7.29
C THR A 141 -33.48 -19.71 -6.46
N GLU A 142 -34.57 -19.30 -7.11
CA GLU A 142 -35.81 -18.94 -6.39
C GLU A 142 -36.36 -20.10 -5.55
N ARG A 143 -36.14 -21.33 -6.02
CA ARG A 143 -36.52 -22.55 -5.30
C ARG A 143 -35.73 -22.71 -4.01
N GLU A 144 -34.42 -22.49 -4.05
CA GLU A 144 -33.53 -22.57 -2.90
C GLU A 144 -33.84 -21.47 -1.89
N LYS A 145 -34.01 -20.23 -2.34
CA LYS A 145 -34.45 -19.10 -1.49
C LYS A 145 -35.74 -19.40 -0.73
N LYS A 146 -36.76 -19.92 -1.44
CA LYS A 146 -38.03 -20.34 -0.80
C LYS A 146 -37.80 -21.42 0.25
N LYS A 147 -36.97 -22.43 -0.04
CA LYS A 147 -36.65 -23.51 0.90
C LYS A 147 -35.95 -22.98 2.15
N GLU A 148 -34.98 -22.09 2.01
CA GLU A 148 -34.27 -21.48 3.13
C GLU A 148 -35.17 -20.58 3.99
N MET A 149 -36.04 -19.80 3.35
CA MET A 149 -37.03 -18.97 4.04
C MET A 149 -38.01 -19.82 4.86
N TYR A 150 -38.51 -20.92 4.30
CA TYR A 150 -39.50 -21.76 4.97
C TYR A 150 -38.89 -22.64 6.07
N PHE A 151 -37.65 -23.13 5.88
CA PHE A 151 -37.00 -24.06 6.80
C PHE A 151 -35.64 -23.54 7.27
N PRO A 152 -35.61 -22.49 8.12
CA PRO A 152 -34.37 -22.00 8.68
C PRO A 152 -33.78 -23.03 9.65
N ILE A 153 -32.45 -23.16 9.68
CA ILE A 153 -31.74 -24.00 10.65
C ILE A 153 -31.91 -23.38 12.04
N ARG A 154 -32.71 -24.02 12.89
CA ARG A 154 -32.98 -23.58 14.26
C ARG A 154 -31.93 -24.16 15.20
N LYS A 155 -31.45 -23.34 16.15
CA LYS A 155 -30.59 -23.81 17.25
C LYS A 155 -31.49 -24.41 18.33
N TYR A 156 -31.21 -25.64 18.75
CA TYR A 156 -31.90 -26.31 19.86
C TYR A 156 -30.89 -27.01 20.77
N ALA A 157 -31.25 -27.18 22.04
CA ALA A 157 -30.50 -27.93 23.02
C ALA A 157 -31.43 -28.97 23.65
N ILE A 158 -30.92 -30.18 23.85
CA ILE A 158 -31.65 -31.25 24.53
C ILE A 158 -31.12 -31.30 25.95
N LYS A 159 -32.03 -31.25 26.92
CA LYS A 159 -31.67 -31.44 28.33
C LYS A 159 -31.41 -32.94 28.55
N VAL A 160 -30.21 -33.27 29.00
CA VAL A 160 -29.85 -34.60 29.49
C VAL A 160 -30.44 -34.81 30.88
#